data_AF-A0ABD2RTP8-F1
#
_entry.id   AF-A0ABD2RTP8-F1
#
_cell.length_a   1.000
_cell.length_b   1.000
_cell.length_c   1.000
_cell.angle_alpha   90.00
_cell.angle_beta   90.00
_cell.angle_gamma   90.00
#
_symmetry.space_group_name_H-M   'P 1'
#
loop_
_entity.id
_entity.type
_entity.pdbx_description
1 polymer ?
#
loop_
_entity_poly.entity_id
_entity_poly.type
_entity_poly.pdbx_seq_one_letter_code
_entity_poly.pdbx_strand_id
1 'polypeptide(L)'
;MGINPSSKQTKLTYKFPYVIFCAPPSQTEDYAGDIREAALNWNGEGSFLFTSSSAPYDCFDNGAINEDGPVVPIGRSPRTDVLLKAEKVALDFDGCVVRLAGLYSR
;
A
#
# COMPACT_ATOMS: atom_id res chain seq x y z
N MET A 1 19.77 -10.05 13.35
CA MET A 1 18.95 -9.03 12.67
C MET A 1 18.37 -7.97 13.60
N GLY A 2 18.34 -8.16 14.94
CA GLY A 2 17.92 -7.08 15.85
C GLY A 2 16.47 -6.63 15.67
N ILE A 3 15.61 -7.50 15.10
CA ILE A 3 14.19 -7.21 14.88
C ILE A 3 13.37 -7.76 16.04
N ASN A 4 12.32 -7.00 16.43
CA ASN A 4 11.35 -7.40 17.43
C ASN A 4 9.98 -7.59 16.75
N PRO A 5 9.68 -8.80 16.26
CA PRO A 5 8.40 -9.05 15.59
C PRO A 5 7.24 -8.90 16.58
N SER A 6 6.11 -8.45 16.07
CA SER A 6 4.90 -8.20 16.85
C SER A 6 3.68 -8.69 16.07
N SER A 7 2.71 -9.27 16.77
CA SER A 7 1.44 -9.68 16.16
C SER A 7 0.50 -8.47 16.01
N LYS A 8 -0.42 -8.53 15.05
CA LYS A 8 -1.42 -7.46 14.79
C LYS A 8 -2.20 -7.03 16.04
N GLN A 9 -2.44 -7.94 16.97
CA GLN A 9 -3.20 -7.68 18.21
C GLN A 9 -2.37 -6.97 19.30
N THR A 10 -1.07 -6.79 19.09
CA THR A 10 -0.21 -6.12 20.06
C THR A 10 -0.56 -4.64 20.11
N LYS A 11 -0.99 -4.18 21.28
CA LYS A 11 -1.19 -2.74 21.51
C LYS A 11 0.15 -2.05 21.65
N LEU A 12 0.52 -1.28 20.64
CA LEU A 12 1.67 -0.40 20.69
C LEU A 12 1.32 0.84 21.50
N THR A 13 2.20 1.23 22.42
CA THR A 13 2.05 2.43 23.25
C THR A 13 2.69 3.67 22.63
N TYR A 14 3.36 3.51 21.49
CA TYR A 14 4.07 4.54 20.75
C TYR A 14 3.87 4.34 19.25
N LYS A 15 4.17 5.40 18.49
CA LYS A 15 4.10 5.43 17.03
C LYS A 15 5.49 5.48 16.43
N PHE A 16 5.62 5.10 15.16
CA PHE A 16 6.89 5.04 14.44
C PHE A 16 7.03 6.21 13.45
N PRO A 17 8.26 6.74 13.22
CA PRO A 17 8.54 7.73 12.18
C PRO A 17 8.64 7.11 10.79
N TYR A 18 8.88 5.81 10.67
CA TYR A 18 8.93 5.12 9.38
C TYR A 18 8.07 3.87 9.46
N VAL A 19 7.04 3.81 8.62
CA VAL A 19 6.13 2.66 8.53
C VAL A 19 6.07 2.24 7.07
N ILE A 20 6.37 0.97 6.79
CA ILE A 20 6.25 0.39 5.46
C ILE A 20 5.19 -0.71 5.51
N PHE A 21 4.13 -0.55 4.73
CA PHE A 21 3.12 -1.59 4.55
C PHE A 21 3.37 -2.35 3.25
N CYS A 22 3.76 -3.62 3.39
CA CYS A 22 4.07 -4.51 2.27
C CYS A 22 3.37 -5.87 2.34
N ALA A 23 2.33 -5.99 3.17
CA ALA A 23 1.54 -7.21 3.25
C ALA A 23 0.68 -7.39 1.98
N PRO A 24 0.56 -8.60 1.42
CA PRO A 24 -0.24 -8.83 0.22
C PRO A 24 -1.75 -8.74 0.51
N PRO A 25 -2.56 -8.28 -0.45
CA PRO A 25 -4.02 -8.12 -0.28
C PRO A 25 -4.78 -9.42 -0.07
N SER A 26 -4.19 -10.58 -0.34
CA SER A 26 -4.85 -11.88 -0.25
C SER A 26 -5.09 -12.40 1.18
N GLN A 27 -4.58 -11.71 2.20
CA GLN A 27 -4.57 -12.19 3.59
C GLN A 27 -5.71 -11.59 4.44
N THR A 28 -6.57 -10.77 3.86
CA THR A 28 -7.63 -10.03 4.57
C THR A 28 -8.79 -9.70 3.63
N GLU A 29 -10.00 -9.56 4.18
CA GLU A 29 -11.16 -9.05 3.43
C GLU A 29 -11.17 -7.52 3.37
N ASP A 30 -10.67 -6.83 4.42
CA ASP A 30 -10.58 -5.37 4.50
C ASP A 30 -9.13 -4.89 4.41
N TYR A 31 -8.57 -4.98 3.21
CA TYR A 31 -7.18 -4.57 2.96
C TYR A 31 -6.96 -3.06 3.16
N ALA A 32 -7.96 -2.24 2.85
CA ALA A 32 -7.91 -0.81 3.10
C ALA A 32 -7.93 -0.50 4.62
N GLY A 33 -8.66 -1.29 5.41
CA GLY A 33 -8.62 -1.29 6.86
C GLY A 33 -7.23 -1.57 7.42
N ASP A 34 -6.55 -2.59 6.92
CA ASP A 34 -5.21 -2.95 7.37
C ASP A 34 -4.17 -1.84 7.12
N ILE A 35 -4.28 -1.14 5.98
CA ILE A 35 -3.44 0.02 5.69
C ILE A 35 -3.76 1.18 6.63
N ARG A 36 -5.04 1.40 6.94
CA ARG A 36 -5.46 2.43 7.91
C ARG A 36 -4.88 2.14 9.29
N GLU A 37 -4.92 0.88 9.75
CA GLU A 37 -4.30 0.47 11.01
C GLU A 37 -2.79 0.71 11.01
N ALA A 38 -2.10 0.39 9.91
CA ALA A 38 -0.68 0.66 9.77
C ALA A 38 -0.39 2.17 9.80
N ALA A 39 -1.17 2.98 9.09
CA ALA A 39 -1.05 4.44 9.07
C ALA A 39 -1.29 5.06 10.46
N LEU A 40 -2.21 4.50 11.26
CA LEU A 40 -2.45 4.95 12.63
C LEU A 40 -1.24 4.75 13.55
N ASN A 41 -0.36 3.79 13.22
CA ASN A 41 0.91 3.57 13.92
C ASN A 41 2.03 4.53 13.46
N TRP A 42 1.79 5.36 12.44
CA TRP A 42 2.73 6.39 11.98
C TRP A 42 2.54 7.69 12.77
N ASN A 43 3.64 8.30 13.21
CA ASN A 43 3.62 9.51 14.04
C ASN A 43 3.51 10.83 13.23
N GLY A 44 3.58 10.77 11.91
CA GLY A 44 3.56 11.94 11.01
C GLY A 44 4.95 12.52 10.68
N GLU A 45 6.01 12.08 11.35
CA GLU A 45 7.40 12.39 10.99
C GLU A 45 7.92 11.34 10.01
N GLY A 46 8.97 11.62 9.24
CA GLY A 46 9.54 10.63 8.33
C GLY A 46 8.57 10.25 7.20
N SER A 47 8.19 8.99 7.07
CA SER A 47 7.32 8.54 5.97
C SER A 47 6.49 7.29 6.30
N PHE A 48 5.22 7.35 5.89
CA PHE A 48 4.38 6.18 5.70
C PHE A 48 4.41 5.74 4.23
N LEU A 49 4.85 4.51 3.97
CA LEU A 49 5.02 3.95 2.63
C LEU A 49 4.11 2.74 2.41
N PHE A 50 3.35 2.74 1.32
CA PHE A 50 2.57 1.60 0.87
C PHE A 50 3.14 1.05 -0.44
N THR A 51 3.51 -0.24 -0.46
CA THR A 51 3.91 -0.92 -1.69
C THR A 51 2.69 -1.48 -2.41
N SER A 52 2.27 -0.79 -3.46
CA SER A 52 1.19 -1.22 -4.35
C SER A 52 1.74 -2.02 -5.54
N SER A 53 0.92 -2.18 -6.58
CA SER A 53 1.25 -2.86 -7.83
C SER A 53 1.12 -1.90 -9.01
N SER A 54 1.77 -2.22 -10.12
CA SER A 54 1.50 -1.62 -11.44
C SER A 54 0.14 -2.03 -12.04
N ALA A 55 -0.54 -3.02 -11.47
CA ALA A 55 -1.84 -3.51 -11.95
C ALA A 55 -2.96 -2.46 -12.10
N PRO A 56 -3.02 -1.36 -11.32
CA PRO A 56 -4.03 -0.32 -11.52
C PRO A 56 -3.84 0.55 -12.77
N TYR A 57 -2.70 0.50 -13.44
CA TYR A 57 -2.50 1.27 -14.68
C TYR A 57 -3.36 0.72 -15.82
N ASP A 58 -4.10 1.58 -16.51
CA ASP A 58 -4.93 1.27 -17.68
C ASP A 58 -4.15 1.48 -18.98
N CYS A 59 -3.03 0.76 -19.13
CA CYS A 59 -2.12 0.88 -20.25
C CYS A 59 -1.69 -0.52 -20.72
N PHE A 60 -1.96 -0.83 -21.99
CA PHE A 60 -1.71 -2.13 -22.61
C PHE A 60 -0.94 -2.03 -23.94
N ASP A 61 -0.47 -0.83 -24.28
CA ASP A 61 0.20 -0.53 -25.55
C ASP A 61 1.73 -0.72 -25.50
N ASN A 62 2.25 -1.29 -24.40
CA ASN A 62 3.68 -1.42 -24.11
C ASN A 62 4.44 -0.07 -24.10
N GLY A 63 3.71 1.04 -23.97
CA GLY A 63 4.29 2.36 -23.80
C GLY A 63 4.92 2.54 -22.42
N ALA A 64 5.78 3.55 -22.31
CA ALA A 64 6.23 4.01 -21.00
C ALA A 64 5.06 4.69 -20.26
N ILE A 65 4.92 4.38 -18.97
CA ILE A 65 3.93 5.00 -18.10
C ILE A 65 4.61 5.63 -16.89
N ASN A 66 4.07 6.76 -16.44
CA ASN A 66 4.49 7.44 -15.23
C ASN A 66 3.35 7.45 -14.19
N GLU A 67 3.58 8.13 -13.08
CA GLU A 67 2.66 8.24 -11.94
C GLU A 67 1.33 8.92 -12.32
N ASP A 68 1.36 9.82 -13.31
CA ASP A 68 0.19 10.54 -13.85
C ASP A 68 -0.56 9.74 -14.93
N GLY A 69 -0.12 8.51 -15.22
CA GLY A 69 -0.72 7.64 -16.21
C GLY A 69 -2.17 7.26 -15.90
N PRO A 70 -2.96 6.88 -16.92
CA PRO A 70 -4.35 6.49 -16.73
C PRO A 70 -4.44 5.27 -15.79
N VAL A 71 -5.43 5.30 -14.89
CA VAL A 71 -5.73 4.20 -13.98
C VAL A 71 -7.08 3.59 -14.31
N VAL A 72 -7.23 2.29 -14.08
CA VAL A 72 -8.48 1.59 -14.31
C VAL A 72 -9.58 2.19 -13.41
N PRO A 73 -10.79 2.43 -13.94
CA PRO A 73 -11.87 2.98 -13.14
C PRO A 73 -12.33 1.97 -12.09
N ILE A 74 -12.67 2.47 -10.90
CA ILE A 74 -13.29 1.65 -9.84
C ILE A 74 -14.53 0.95 -10.39
N GLY A 75 -14.64 -0.35 -10.12
CA GLY A 75 -15.73 -1.21 -10.58
C GLY A 75 -15.38 -2.04 -11.82
N ARG A 76 -14.27 -1.74 -12.51
CA ARG A 76 -13.84 -2.54 -13.68
C ARG A 76 -13.27 -3.90 -13.28
N SER A 77 -12.55 -3.98 -12.16
CA SER A 77 -11.95 -5.24 -11.70
C SER A 77 -11.86 -5.25 -10.17
N PRO A 78 -12.42 -6.28 -9.49
CA PRO A 78 -12.35 -6.40 -8.03
C PRO A 78 -10.91 -6.34 -7.50
N ARG A 79 -9.96 -6.93 -8.24
CA ARG A 79 -8.55 -6.97 -7.86
C ARG A 79 -7.93 -5.57 -7.85
N THR A 80 -8.19 -4.76 -8.88
CA THR A 80 -7.63 -3.41 -8.96
C THR A 80 -8.35 -2.45 -8.03
N ASP A 81 -9.65 -2.67 -7.81
CA ASP A 81 -10.43 -1.88 -6.86
C ASP A 81 -9.90 -1.99 -5.43
N VAL A 82 -9.49 -3.20 -5.01
CA VAL A 82 -8.86 -3.42 -3.70
C VAL A 82 -7.60 -2.55 -3.56
N LEU A 83 -6.74 -2.54 -4.59
CA LEU A 83 -5.52 -1.73 -4.58
C LEU A 83 -5.81 -0.23 -4.62
N LEU A 84 -6.70 0.23 -5.50
CA LEU A 84 -7.03 1.66 -5.61
C LEU A 84 -7.65 2.22 -4.32
N LYS A 85 -8.50 1.43 -3.64
CA LYS A 85 -9.05 1.81 -2.32
C LYS A 85 -7.96 1.86 -1.26
N ALA A 86 -7.03 0.90 -1.28
CA ALA A 86 -5.86 0.86 -0.41
C ALA A 86 -4.92 2.06 -0.62
N GLU A 87 -4.59 2.37 -1.87
CA GLU A 87 -3.78 3.53 -2.25
C GLU A 87 -4.41 4.83 -1.77
N LYS A 88 -5.72 4.98 -1.94
CA LYS A 88 -6.46 6.14 -1.44
C LYS A 88 -6.27 6.32 0.07
N VAL A 89 -6.39 5.25 0.86
CA VAL A 89 -6.16 5.34 2.31
C VAL A 89 -4.74 5.79 2.62
N ALA A 90 -3.73 5.29 1.91
CA ALA A 90 -2.35 5.73 2.13
C ALA A 90 -2.17 7.24 1.85
N LEU A 91 -2.75 7.73 0.75
CA LEU A 91 -2.72 9.14 0.37
C LEU A 91 -3.53 10.04 1.32
N ASP A 92 -4.68 9.57 1.82
CA ASP A 92 -5.50 10.29 2.81
C ASP A 92 -4.77 10.50 4.15
N PHE A 93 -3.69 9.72 4.40
CA PHE A 93 -2.79 9.84 5.54
C PHE A 93 -1.47 10.54 5.17
N ASP A 94 -1.39 11.31 4.07
CA ASP A 94 -0.16 11.96 3.59
C ASP A 94 1.01 10.98 3.35
N GLY A 95 0.71 9.71 3.13
CA GLY A 95 1.67 8.67 2.83
C GLY A 95 2.11 8.66 1.36
N CYS A 96 3.09 7.81 1.07
CA CYS A 96 3.61 7.57 -0.27
C CYS A 96 3.17 6.19 -0.79
N VAL A 97 2.73 6.15 -2.05
CA VAL A 97 2.38 4.92 -2.76
C VAL A 97 3.45 4.59 -3.78
N VAL A 98 4.00 3.38 -3.71
CA VAL A 98 4.96 2.88 -4.69
C VAL A 98 4.36 1.72 -5.45
N ARG A 99 4.02 1.94 -6.72
CA ARG A 99 3.47 0.92 -7.62
C ARG A 99 4.58 0.08 -8.22
N LEU A 100 4.75 -1.15 -7.72
CA LEU A 100 5.83 -2.03 -8.14
C LEU A 100 5.40 -2.98 -9.28
N ALA A 101 6.34 -3.33 -10.14
CA ALA A 101 6.17 -4.30 -11.22
C ALA A 101 7.26 -5.37 -11.14
N GLY A 102 6.90 -6.62 -11.47
CA GLY A 102 7.88 -7.71 -11.69
C GLY A 102 8.83 -7.97 -10.52
N LEU A 103 8.32 -8.08 -9.29
CA LEU A 103 9.14 -8.39 -8.12
C LEU A 103 9.84 -9.75 -8.28
N TYR A 104 11.15 -9.78 -8.00
CA TYR A 104 11.99 -10.98 -8.05
C TYR A 104 12.77 -11.14 -6.74
N SER A 105 13.03 -12.38 -6.34
CA SER A 105 13.93 -12.72 -5.24
C SER A 105 15.20 -13.35 -5.80
N ARG A 106 16.33 -13.17 -5.11
CA ARG A 106 17.57 -13.90 -5.38
C ARG A 106 17.60 -15.22 -4.64
#